data_AF-A0A1W2BQ15-F1
#
_entry.id   AF-A0A1W2BQ15-F1
#
_cell.length_a   1.000
_cell.length_b   1.000
_cell.length_c   1.000
_cell.angle_alpha   90.00
_cell.angle_beta   90.00
_cell.angle_gamma   90.00
#
_symmetry.space_group_name_H-M   'P 1'
#
loop_
_entity.id
_entity.type
_entity.pdbx_description
1 polymer ?
#
loop_
_entity_poly.entity_id
_entity_poly.type
_entity_poly.pdbx_seq_one_letter_code
_entity_poly.pdbx_strand_id
1 'polypeptide(L)'
;MRSRPRTLRSERWGGGESPQPNRAKALWAIPIVIVAFVAGFFLGRPSAEIAADPVAEMKKQDAQRDNEQIGTLTQQARRIHDGLLPVLEGLNTTAATKEQVTGWQKVTKGYVDEFAERPSAGTAVNIARSGLASSVQQLDLAVATFAKSLDAPDKQAWLETAGRQRDAAVVTWSIAATQLDVLNVDSGRGHAHIFLPSKPGQGALTSDGSPEGPR
;
A
#
# COMPACT_ATOMS: atom_id res chain seq x y z
N MET A 1 55.82 -28.05 -4.91
CA MET A 1 56.26 -29.41 -4.51
C MET A 1 55.06 -30.33 -4.65
N ARG A 2 54.94 -31.19 -5.68
CA ARG A 2 55.40 -32.61 -5.67
C ARG A 2 55.29 -33.20 -4.25
N SER A 3 54.46 -34.20 -3.95
CA SER A 3 54.58 -35.57 -4.47
C SER A 3 53.39 -36.44 -4.00
N ARG A 4 52.81 -37.26 -4.88
CA ARG A 4 52.24 -38.60 -4.52
C ARG A 4 53.43 -39.57 -4.26
N PRO A 5 53.31 -40.89 -3.99
CA PRO A 5 52.18 -41.81 -3.71
C PRO A 5 52.48 -42.84 -2.57
N ARG A 6 51.55 -43.75 -2.23
CA ARG A 6 51.81 -45.22 -2.27
C ARG A 6 50.56 -46.06 -2.05
N THR A 7 50.48 -47.10 -2.86
CA THR A 7 49.45 -48.15 -2.99
C THR A 7 49.66 -49.29 -2.00
N LEU A 8 48.59 -49.99 -1.62
CA LEU A 8 48.65 -51.44 -1.41
C LEU A 8 47.49 -52.15 -2.14
N ARG A 9 47.90 -52.95 -3.13
CA ARG A 9 47.26 -54.14 -3.72
C ARG A 9 47.39 -55.26 -2.67
N SER A 10 46.49 -56.22 -2.45
CA SER A 10 45.87 -57.29 -3.26
C SER A 10 44.83 -57.95 -2.34
N GLU A 11 43.71 -58.51 -2.84
CA GLU A 11 43.65 -59.94 -3.16
C GLU A 11 42.59 -60.23 -4.22
N ARG A 12 42.93 -61.17 -5.10
CA ARG A 12 42.21 -61.63 -6.27
C ARG A 12 42.37 -63.14 -6.28
N TRP A 13 41.29 -63.93 -6.18
CA TRP A 13 41.12 -65.32 -6.67
C TRP A 13 39.65 -65.67 -6.42
N GLY A 14 38.84 -66.29 -7.27
CA GLY A 14 38.88 -66.78 -8.65
C GLY A 14 37.41 -66.85 -9.13
N GLY A 15 37.06 -66.80 -10.41
CA GLY A 15 37.42 -67.79 -11.41
C GLY A 15 36.23 -68.71 -11.65
N GLY A 16 35.44 -68.43 -12.70
CA GLY A 16 34.32 -69.26 -13.14
C GLY A 16 33.70 -68.67 -14.41
N GLU A 17 33.84 -69.39 -15.53
CA GLU A 17 33.70 -68.93 -16.90
C GLU A 17 32.27 -68.60 -17.39
N SER A 18 32.28 -67.81 -18.45
CA SER A 18 31.21 -67.24 -19.29
C SER A 18 30.28 -68.26 -19.97
N PRO A 19 29.12 -67.78 -20.45
CA PRO A 19 28.99 -67.62 -21.90
C PRO A 19 28.38 -66.27 -22.30
N GLN A 20 28.96 -65.61 -23.30
CA GLN A 20 28.17 -64.73 -24.17
C GLN A 20 27.43 -65.60 -25.17
N PRO A 21 26.16 -65.26 -25.44
CA PRO A 21 25.91 -64.82 -26.81
C PRO A 21 24.82 -63.72 -26.94
N ASN A 22 25.01 -62.93 -28.00
CA ASN A 22 24.00 -62.31 -28.85
C ASN A 22 23.45 -60.92 -28.48
N ARG A 23 24.00 -59.94 -29.21
CA ARG A 23 23.31 -58.72 -29.61
C ARG A 23 22.08 -59.08 -30.46
N ALA A 24 20.89 -58.79 -29.95
CA ALA A 24 19.68 -58.57 -30.74
C ALA A 24 18.80 -57.52 -30.03
N LYS A 25 18.17 -56.66 -30.82
CA LYS A 25 17.50 -55.40 -30.43
C LYS A 25 16.07 -55.64 -29.91
N ALA A 26 15.65 -54.90 -28.88
CA ALA A 26 14.27 -54.39 -28.63
C ALA A 26 14.34 -53.44 -27.42
N LEU A 27 14.34 -52.11 -27.57
CA LEU A 27 13.15 -51.23 -27.60
C LEU A 27 12.05 -51.62 -26.59
N TRP A 28 11.75 -50.65 -25.70
CA TRP A 28 10.58 -50.51 -24.83
C TRP A 28 10.48 -51.37 -23.56
N ALA A 29 10.74 -50.75 -22.40
CA ALA A 29 9.87 -50.75 -21.21
C ALA A 29 10.62 -50.16 -20.00
N ILE A 30 10.39 -48.88 -19.68
CA ILE A 30 10.69 -48.34 -18.35
C ILE A 30 9.55 -48.80 -17.43
N PRO A 31 9.81 -49.56 -16.35
CA PRO A 31 8.76 -50.21 -15.59
C PRO A 31 8.12 -49.24 -14.57
N ILE A 32 6.79 -49.14 -14.62
CA ILE A 32 5.85 -49.28 -13.49
C ILE A 32 6.42 -48.90 -12.10
N VAL A 33 6.75 -47.63 -11.88
CA VAL A 33 6.95 -47.08 -10.50
C VAL A 33 6.14 -45.80 -10.28
N ILE A 34 5.62 -45.17 -11.34
CA ILE A 34 4.87 -43.90 -11.19
C ILE A 34 3.37 -44.13 -10.90
N VAL A 35 2.80 -45.29 -11.23
CA VAL A 35 1.35 -45.52 -11.08
C VAL A 35 0.94 -45.87 -9.64
N ALA A 36 1.82 -46.49 -8.84
CA ALA A 36 1.50 -46.80 -7.44
C ALA A 36 1.52 -45.57 -6.52
N PHE A 37 2.32 -44.54 -6.85
CA PHE A 37 2.35 -43.29 -6.08
C PHE A 37 1.13 -42.41 -6.34
N VAL A 38 0.53 -42.52 -7.54
CA VAL A 38 -0.70 -41.80 -7.88
C VAL A 38 -1.92 -42.49 -7.29
N ALA A 39 -2.00 -43.83 -7.28
CA ALA A 39 -3.18 -44.52 -6.73
C ALA A 39 -3.29 -44.47 -5.19
N GLY A 40 -2.17 -44.51 -4.47
CA GLY A 40 -2.16 -44.44 -3.00
C GLY A 40 -2.55 -43.08 -2.43
N PHE A 41 -2.28 -41.99 -3.17
CA PHE A 41 -2.62 -40.64 -2.74
C PHE A 41 -4.12 -40.31 -2.87
N PHE A 42 -4.87 -41.03 -3.72
CA PHE A 42 -6.30 -40.78 -3.95
C PHE A 42 -7.24 -41.69 -3.12
N LEU A 43 -6.80 -42.87 -2.64
CA LEU A 43 -7.68 -43.79 -1.88
C LEU A 43 -7.68 -43.57 -0.36
N GLY A 44 -6.83 -42.69 0.18
CA GLY A 44 -6.69 -42.44 1.61
C GLY A 44 -7.38 -41.18 2.15
N ARG A 45 -8.17 -40.46 1.34
CA ARG A 45 -8.87 -39.26 1.81
C ARG A 45 -10.16 -39.66 2.53
N PRO A 46 -10.32 -39.35 3.84
CA PRO A 46 -11.65 -39.36 4.44
C PRO A 46 -12.54 -38.43 3.61
N SER A 47 -13.77 -38.90 3.39
CA SER A 47 -14.82 -38.25 2.60
C SER A 47 -14.80 -36.73 2.73
N ALA A 48 -14.66 -36.07 1.58
CA ALA A 48 -14.70 -34.62 1.43
C ALA A 48 -16.10 -34.08 1.78
N GLU A 49 -16.38 -33.94 3.07
CA GLU A 49 -17.13 -32.77 3.51
C GLU A 49 -16.26 -31.56 3.20
N ILE A 50 -16.84 -30.59 2.48
CA ILE A 50 -16.22 -29.32 2.12
C ILE A 50 -15.97 -28.54 3.41
N ALA A 51 -14.86 -28.82 4.09
CA ALA A 51 -14.38 -27.95 5.15
C ALA A 51 -14.00 -26.62 4.48
N ALA A 52 -14.82 -25.59 4.67
CA ALA A 52 -14.52 -24.23 4.25
C ALA A 52 -13.09 -23.88 4.70
N ASP A 53 -12.24 -23.40 3.79
CA ASP A 53 -10.91 -22.91 4.11
C ASP A 53 -11.04 -21.72 5.07
N PRO A 54 -10.68 -21.84 6.36
CA PRO A 54 -10.85 -20.78 7.33
C PRO A 54 -10.09 -19.51 6.94
N VAL A 55 -9.00 -19.64 6.18
CA VAL A 55 -8.22 -18.51 5.68
C VAL A 55 -8.97 -17.76 4.58
N ALA A 56 -9.69 -18.49 3.71
CA ALA A 56 -10.50 -17.88 2.66
C ALA A 56 -11.67 -17.07 3.24
N GLU A 57 -12.32 -17.61 4.28
CA GLU A 57 -13.41 -16.90 4.97
C GLU A 57 -12.89 -15.66 5.72
N MET A 58 -11.74 -15.75 6.41
CA MET A 58 -11.10 -14.58 7.04
C MET A 58 -10.77 -13.49 6.02
N LYS A 59 -10.15 -13.84 4.89
CA LYS A 59 -9.82 -12.87 3.83
C LYS A 59 -11.06 -12.19 3.26
N LYS A 60 -12.16 -12.94 3.12
CA LYS A 60 -13.43 -12.39 2.65
C LYS A 60 -14.00 -11.38 3.65
N GLN A 61 -13.97 -11.71 4.95
CA GLN A 61 -14.40 -10.79 6.00
C GLN A 61 -13.52 -9.54 6.07
N ASP A 62 -12.21 -9.69 5.90
CA ASP A 62 -11.27 -8.56 5.85
C ASP A 62 -11.56 -7.64 4.66
N ALA A 63 -11.79 -8.21 3.47
CA ALA A 63 -12.16 -7.45 2.28
C ALA A 63 -13.49 -6.69 2.45
N GLN A 64 -14.47 -7.29 3.14
CA GLN A 64 -15.74 -6.62 3.45
C GLN A 64 -15.53 -5.42 4.39
N ARG A 65 -14.76 -5.59 5.47
CA ARG A 65 -14.44 -4.49 6.40
C ARG A 65 -13.65 -3.39 5.72
N ASP A 66 -12.68 -3.73 4.87
CA ASP A 66 -11.92 -2.75 4.10
C ASP A 66 -12.82 -1.94 3.18
N ASN A 67 -13.80 -2.58 2.52
CA ASN A 67 -14.75 -1.90 1.65
C ASN A 67 -15.62 -0.87 2.40
N GLU A 68 -16.06 -1.20 3.61
CA GLU A 68 -16.75 -0.25 4.49
C GLU A 68 -15.83 0.92 4.86
N GLN A 69 -14.59 0.62 5.26
CA GLN A 69 -13.62 1.64 5.64
C GLN A 69 -13.21 2.56 4.48
N ILE A 70 -13.14 2.06 3.25
CA ILE A 70 -12.90 2.90 2.06
C ILE A 70 -14.04 3.90 1.92
N GLY A 71 -15.30 3.46 2.09
CA GLY A 71 -16.46 4.35 2.05
C GLY A 71 -16.40 5.44 3.14
N THR A 72 -16.11 5.05 4.38
CA THR A 72 -15.96 5.98 5.51
C THR A 72 -14.81 6.97 5.28
N LEU A 73 -13.64 6.49 4.85
CA LEU A 73 -12.47 7.32 4.59
C LEU A 73 -12.72 8.31 3.44
N THR A 74 -13.46 7.90 2.42
CA THR A 74 -13.84 8.76 1.29
C THR A 74 -14.75 9.89 1.73
N GLN A 75 -15.78 9.60 2.52
CA GLN A 75 -16.66 10.64 3.07
C GLN A 75 -15.91 11.58 4.00
N GLN A 76 -15.05 11.03 4.87
CA GLN A 76 -14.18 11.81 5.74
C GLN A 76 -13.29 12.75 4.93
N ALA A 77 -12.60 12.23 3.91
CA ALA A 77 -11.71 13.00 3.05
C ALA A 77 -12.44 14.14 2.32
N ARG A 78 -13.67 13.92 1.82
CA ARG A 78 -14.49 14.97 1.20
C ARG A 78 -14.83 16.09 2.18
N ARG A 79 -15.30 15.76 3.38
CA ARG A 79 -15.63 16.78 4.41
C ARG A 79 -14.39 17.59 4.81
N ILE A 80 -13.26 16.92 5.01
CA ILE A 80 -12.00 17.57 5.39
C ILE A 80 -11.52 18.44 4.22
N HIS A 81 -11.56 17.94 2.99
CA HIS A 81 -11.25 18.72 1.79
C HIS A 81 -12.01 20.05 1.77
N ASP A 82 -13.34 20.00 1.90
CA ASP A 82 -14.18 21.20 1.83
C ASP A 82 -13.88 22.19 2.95
N GLY A 83 -13.65 21.68 4.17
CA GLY A 83 -13.29 22.51 5.31
C GLY A 83 -11.87 23.09 5.27
N LEU A 84 -10.96 22.49 4.49
CA LEU A 84 -9.60 23.00 4.29
C LEU A 84 -9.51 24.08 3.21
N LEU A 85 -10.49 24.22 2.31
CA LEU A 85 -10.45 25.22 1.24
C LEU A 85 -10.24 26.66 1.77
N PRO A 86 -10.99 27.14 2.79
CA PRO A 86 -10.79 28.50 3.30
C PRO A 86 -9.43 28.67 3.99
N VAL A 87 -8.87 27.62 4.58
CA VAL A 87 -7.54 27.64 5.20
C VAL A 87 -6.46 27.79 4.13
N LEU A 88 -6.57 27.03 3.04
CA LEU A 88 -5.62 27.10 1.92
C LEU A 88 -5.66 28.45 1.20
N GLU A 89 -6.85 29.02 1.03
CA GLU A 89 -7.02 30.37 0.50
C GLU A 89 -6.38 31.40 1.45
N GLY A 90 -6.64 31.27 2.75
CA GLY A 90 -6.05 32.11 3.78
C GLY A 90 -4.51 32.07 3.81
N LEU A 91 -3.91 30.89 3.68
CA LEU A 91 -2.44 30.76 3.65
C LEU A 91 -1.78 31.37 2.40
N ASN A 92 -2.54 31.74 1.37
CA ASN A 92 -2.03 32.47 0.21
C ASN A 92 -2.01 34.00 0.42
N THR A 93 -2.61 34.52 1.49
CA THR A 93 -2.58 35.96 1.79
C THR A 93 -1.38 36.35 2.67
N THR A 94 -1.05 37.64 2.70
CA THR A 94 -0.03 38.23 3.61
C THR A 94 -0.66 39.10 4.71
N ALA A 95 -1.98 39.27 4.69
CA ALA A 95 -2.70 40.28 5.47
C ALA A 95 -3.79 39.71 6.40
N ALA A 96 -3.68 38.44 6.80
CA ALA A 96 -4.65 37.83 7.71
C ALA A 96 -4.56 38.41 9.13
N THR A 97 -5.71 38.50 9.81
CA THR A 97 -5.79 38.92 11.22
C THR A 97 -5.48 37.75 12.17
N LYS A 98 -5.20 38.07 13.45
CA LYS A 98 -4.98 37.05 14.49
C LYS A 98 -6.20 36.15 14.69
N GLU A 99 -7.41 36.72 14.57
CA GLU A 99 -8.68 36.01 14.71
C GLU A 99 -8.87 35.01 13.56
N GLN A 100 -8.56 35.41 12.33
CA GLN A 100 -8.62 34.52 11.17
C GLN A 100 -7.66 33.33 11.33
N VAL A 101 -6.41 33.60 11.71
CA VAL A 101 -5.41 32.55 11.91
C VAL A 101 -5.78 31.61 13.06
N THR A 102 -6.36 32.14 14.15
CA THR A 102 -6.88 31.31 15.26
C THR A 102 -8.01 30.39 14.78
N GLY A 103 -8.88 30.89 13.90
CA GLY A 103 -9.92 30.09 13.25
C GLY A 103 -9.33 28.94 12.44
N TRP A 104 -8.29 29.22 11.65
CA TRP A 104 -7.59 28.20 10.87
C TRP A 104 -6.92 27.14 11.74
N GLN A 105 -6.26 27.54 12.83
CA GLN A 105 -5.64 26.61 13.79
C GLN A 105 -6.69 25.68 14.41
N LYS A 106 -7.87 26.20 14.74
CA LYS A 106 -8.97 25.39 15.28
C LYS A 106 -9.43 24.35 14.26
N VAL A 107 -9.57 24.73 13.00
CA VAL A 107 -9.98 23.84 11.91
C VAL A 107 -8.93 22.75 11.67
N THR A 108 -7.66 23.12 11.47
CA THR A 108 -6.59 22.15 11.19
C THR A 108 -6.35 21.20 12.36
N LYS A 109 -6.30 21.72 13.59
CA LYS A 109 -6.17 20.89 14.79
C LYS A 109 -7.35 19.93 14.95
N GLY A 110 -8.58 20.39 14.71
CA GLY A 110 -9.76 19.54 14.75
C GLY A 110 -9.67 18.36 13.77
N TYR A 111 -9.16 18.58 12.56
CA TYR A 111 -8.95 17.50 11.59
C TYR A 111 -7.75 16.60 11.91
N VAL A 112 -6.69 17.14 12.54
CA VAL A 112 -5.61 16.29 13.09
C VAL A 112 -6.18 15.32 14.13
N ASP A 113 -7.02 15.83 15.04
CA ASP A 113 -7.66 15.03 16.08
C ASP A 113 -8.63 14.00 15.48
N GLU A 114 -9.34 14.32 14.39
CA GLU A 114 -10.23 13.39 13.69
C GLU A 114 -9.48 12.18 13.09
N PHE A 115 -8.21 12.34 12.71
CA PHE A 115 -7.35 11.25 12.24
C PHE A 115 -6.61 10.50 13.36
N ALA A 116 -6.82 10.88 14.63
CA ALA A 116 -6.20 10.19 15.76
C ALA A 116 -6.79 8.78 15.97
N GLU A 117 -8.07 8.61 15.68
CA GLU A 117 -8.70 7.28 15.66
C GLU A 117 -8.27 6.53 14.40
N ARG A 118 -7.70 5.33 14.59
CA ARG A 118 -7.19 4.49 13.50
C ARG A 118 -7.79 3.09 13.57
N PRO A 119 -8.98 2.89 12.98
CA PRO A 119 -9.52 1.56 12.80
C PRO A 119 -8.53 0.67 12.04
N SER A 120 -8.38 -0.57 12.47
CA SER A 120 -7.55 -1.55 11.76
C SER A 120 -8.14 -1.82 10.37
N ALA A 121 -7.29 -1.76 9.34
CA ALA A 121 -7.65 -1.93 7.94
C ALA A 121 -6.56 -2.67 7.19
N GLY A 122 -6.82 -3.05 5.95
CA GLY A 122 -5.80 -3.46 4.99
C GLY A 122 -4.75 -2.38 4.76
N THR A 123 -3.55 -2.81 4.37
CA THR A 123 -2.38 -1.94 4.20
C THR A 123 -2.64 -0.74 3.29
N ALA A 124 -3.31 -0.94 2.16
CA ALA A 124 -3.58 0.14 1.21
C ALA A 124 -4.50 1.22 1.79
N VAL A 125 -5.54 0.83 2.54
CA VAL A 125 -6.43 1.75 3.26
C VAL A 125 -5.66 2.54 4.32
N ASN A 126 -4.78 1.88 5.06
CA ASN A 126 -3.92 2.53 6.05
C ASN A 126 -2.94 3.52 5.43
N ILE A 127 -2.40 3.22 4.25
CA ILE A 127 -1.52 4.13 3.51
C ILE A 127 -2.28 5.40 3.10
N ALA A 128 -3.46 5.26 2.50
CA ALA A 128 -4.30 6.40 2.13
C ALA A 128 -4.63 7.26 3.36
N ARG A 129 -5.13 6.63 4.43
CA ARG A 129 -5.47 7.31 5.70
C ARG A 129 -4.28 8.04 6.30
N SER A 130 -3.12 7.38 6.36
CA SER A 130 -1.91 7.97 6.94
C SER A 130 -1.40 9.13 6.09
N GLY A 131 -1.45 9.03 4.77
CA GLY A 131 -1.08 10.11 3.87
C GLY A 131 -1.97 11.35 4.04
N LEU A 132 -3.29 11.16 4.12
CA LEU A 132 -4.24 12.24 4.41
C LEU A 132 -3.96 12.88 5.78
N ALA A 133 -3.79 12.06 6.82
CA ALA A 133 -3.46 12.55 8.17
C ALA A 133 -2.15 13.35 8.19
N SER A 134 -1.09 12.85 7.55
CA SER A 134 0.20 13.55 7.46
C SER A 134 0.09 14.86 6.69
N SER A 135 -0.73 14.93 5.64
CA SER A 135 -1.01 16.19 4.95
C SER A 135 -1.67 17.21 5.88
N VAL A 136 -2.71 16.81 6.63
CA VAL A 136 -3.41 17.71 7.55
C VAL A 136 -2.48 18.20 8.67
N GLN A 137 -1.64 17.33 9.20
CA GLN A 137 -0.62 17.71 10.19
C GLN A 137 0.40 18.72 9.62
N GLN A 138 0.84 18.55 8.38
CA GLN A 138 1.71 19.52 7.72
C GLN A 138 1.01 20.88 7.51
N LEU A 139 -0.29 20.86 7.21
CA LEU A 139 -1.07 22.09 7.06
C LEU A 139 -1.27 22.80 8.41
N ASP A 140 -1.50 22.06 9.49
CA ASP A 140 -1.53 22.61 10.86
C ASP A 140 -0.21 23.31 11.21
N LEU A 141 0.92 22.69 10.87
CA LEU A 141 2.24 23.32 11.01
C LEU A 141 2.40 24.57 10.14
N ALA A 142 1.88 24.57 8.91
CA ALA A 142 1.88 25.75 8.04
C ALA A 142 1.10 26.92 8.67
N VAL A 143 -0.06 26.65 9.26
CA VAL A 143 -0.86 27.66 9.97
C VAL A 143 -0.13 28.15 11.23
N ALA A 144 0.50 27.26 12.00
CA ALA A 144 1.30 27.65 13.16
C ALA A 144 2.49 28.55 12.76
N THR A 145 3.17 28.24 11.67
CA THR A 145 4.26 29.05 11.10
C THR A 145 3.73 30.41 10.61
N PHE A 146 2.57 30.44 9.97
CA PHE A 146 1.90 31.68 9.58
C PHE A 146 1.61 32.55 10.79
N ALA A 147 1.08 31.97 11.88
CA ALA A 147 0.79 32.70 13.12
C ALA A 147 2.03 33.40 13.68
N LYS A 148 3.22 32.77 13.60
CA LYS A 148 4.49 33.40 14.00
C LYS A 148 4.83 34.63 13.17
N SER A 149 4.45 34.66 11.89
CA SER A 149 4.71 35.82 11.03
C SER A 149 4.00 37.10 11.49
N LEU A 150 2.90 36.99 12.24
CA LEU A 150 2.08 38.15 12.64
C LEU A 150 2.81 39.08 13.62
N ASP A 151 3.73 38.54 14.42
CA ASP A 151 4.48 39.28 15.44
C ASP A 151 5.99 39.33 15.14
N ALA A 152 6.43 38.71 14.03
CA ALA A 152 7.86 38.61 13.70
C ALA A 152 8.40 39.86 12.99
N PRO A 153 9.61 40.34 13.36
CA PRO A 153 10.30 41.39 12.60
C PRO A 153 10.56 41.02 11.14
N ASP A 154 10.84 39.75 10.86
CA ASP A 154 11.01 39.21 9.51
C ASP A 154 9.75 38.45 9.04
N LYS A 155 8.63 39.18 8.99
CA LYS A 155 7.32 38.63 8.59
C LYS A 155 7.38 37.87 7.26
N GLN A 156 8.14 38.38 6.29
CA GLN A 156 8.20 37.82 4.94
C GLN A 156 8.82 36.42 4.93
N ALA A 157 9.95 36.20 5.62
CA ALA A 157 10.57 34.88 5.67
C ALA A 157 9.68 33.81 6.33
N TRP A 158 8.90 34.19 7.33
CA TRP A 158 7.92 33.30 7.97
C TRP A 158 6.75 32.97 7.04
N LEU A 159 6.20 33.95 6.33
CA LEU A 159 5.14 33.73 5.34
C LEU A 159 5.62 32.81 4.21
N GLU A 160 6.84 33.00 3.71
CA GLU A 160 7.41 32.11 2.70
C GLU A 160 7.59 30.68 3.20
N THR A 161 8.00 30.52 4.46
CA THR A 161 8.13 29.20 5.09
C THR A 161 6.77 28.52 5.24
N ALA A 162 5.75 29.25 5.70
CA ALA A 162 4.37 28.76 5.78
C ALA A 162 3.85 28.36 4.39
N GLY A 163 4.12 29.17 3.36
CA GLY A 163 3.76 28.87 1.97
C GLY A 163 4.38 27.57 1.46
N ARG A 164 5.68 27.34 1.71
CA ARG A 164 6.35 26.07 1.35
C ARG A 164 5.77 24.86 2.08
N GLN A 165 5.44 25.00 3.37
CA GLN A 165 4.80 23.93 4.15
C GLN A 165 3.39 23.62 3.63
N ARG A 166 2.59 24.65 3.32
CA ARG A 166 1.29 24.51 2.67
C ARG A 166 1.42 23.78 1.34
N ASP A 167 2.44 24.13 0.55
CA ASP A 167 2.64 23.52 -0.76
C ASP A 167 3.04 22.03 -0.64
N ALA A 168 3.88 21.68 0.33
CA ALA A 168 4.22 20.28 0.64
C ALA A 168 3.02 19.47 1.16
N ALA A 169 2.16 20.08 1.97
CA ALA A 169 0.92 19.46 2.44
C ALA A 169 0.01 19.11 1.26
N VAL A 170 -0.22 20.04 0.32
CA VAL A 170 -1.06 19.79 -0.87
C VAL A 170 -0.51 18.68 -1.76
N VAL A 171 0.82 18.61 -1.95
CA VAL A 171 1.44 17.48 -2.67
C VAL A 171 1.20 16.17 -1.93
N THR A 172 1.41 16.13 -0.62
CA THR A 172 1.18 14.95 0.23
C THR A 172 -0.28 14.49 0.14
N TRP A 173 -1.24 15.42 0.21
CA TRP A 173 -2.66 15.14 0.02
C TRP A 173 -2.93 14.50 -1.33
N SER A 174 -2.37 15.05 -2.41
CA SER A 174 -2.64 14.56 -3.78
C SER A 174 -2.22 13.11 -3.98
N ILE A 175 -1.12 12.67 -3.37
CA ILE A 175 -0.65 11.28 -3.41
C ILE A 175 -1.64 10.38 -2.67
N ALA A 176 -2.06 10.79 -1.47
CA ALA A 176 -3.01 10.04 -0.66
C ALA A 176 -4.41 9.97 -1.30
N ALA A 177 -4.86 11.07 -1.90
CA ALA A 177 -6.12 11.16 -2.65
C ALA A 177 -6.10 10.25 -3.87
N THR A 178 -4.96 10.15 -4.58
CA THR A 178 -4.79 9.20 -5.69
C THR A 178 -4.88 7.75 -5.20
N GLN A 179 -4.24 7.41 -4.08
CA GLN A 179 -4.36 6.07 -3.49
C GLN A 179 -5.80 5.77 -3.08
N LEU A 180 -6.53 6.76 -2.56
CA LEU A 180 -7.93 6.63 -2.20
C LEU A 180 -8.85 6.49 -3.42
N ASP A 181 -8.55 7.17 -4.52
CA ASP A 181 -9.25 7.02 -5.80
C ASP A 181 -9.13 5.58 -6.32
N VAL A 182 -7.91 5.03 -6.35
CA VAL A 182 -7.66 3.62 -6.73
C VAL A 182 -8.47 2.67 -5.84
N LEU A 183 -8.49 2.90 -4.53
CA LEU A 183 -9.28 2.07 -3.60
C LEU A 183 -10.79 2.16 -3.87
N ASN A 184 -11.31 3.32 -4.25
CA ASN A 184 -12.73 3.47 -4.61
C ASN A 184 -13.04 2.74 -5.92
N VAL A 185 -12.17 2.83 -6.92
CA VAL A 185 -12.33 2.08 -8.18
C VAL A 185 -12.30 0.57 -7.92
N ASP A 186 -11.30 0.07 -7.20
CA ASP A 186 -11.13 -1.36 -6.90
C ASP A 186 -12.29 -1.94 -6.07
N SER A 187 -12.95 -1.10 -5.26
CA SER A 187 -14.10 -1.47 -4.45
C SER A 187 -15.46 -1.26 -5.14
N GLY A 188 -15.46 -0.89 -6.43
CA GLY A 188 -16.68 -0.68 -7.22
C GLY A 188 -17.45 0.60 -6.87
N ARG A 189 -16.82 1.55 -6.19
CA ARG A 189 -17.40 2.86 -5.82
C ARG A 189 -17.20 3.93 -6.89
N GLY A 190 -16.34 3.65 -7.87
CA GLY A 190 -15.99 4.56 -8.94
C GLY A 190 -14.92 5.58 -8.54
N HIS A 191 -14.75 6.65 -9.31
CA HIS A 191 -13.70 7.63 -9.03
C HIS A 191 -14.08 8.59 -7.89
N ALA A 192 -13.10 8.95 -7.07
CA ALA A 192 -13.16 9.92 -5.98
C ALA A 192 -12.01 10.93 -6.12
N HIS A 193 -12.25 12.01 -6.87
CA HIS A 193 -11.25 13.03 -7.22
C HIS A 193 -11.13 14.13 -6.16
N ILE A 194 -10.77 13.73 -4.95
CA ILE A 194 -10.70 14.61 -3.78
C ILE A 194 -9.33 15.30 -3.73
N PHE A 195 -9.04 16.24 -4.64
CA PHE A 195 -7.76 16.94 -4.71
C PHE A 195 -7.84 18.36 -4.17
N LEU A 196 -6.90 18.74 -3.29
CA LEU A 196 -6.78 20.12 -2.83
C LEU A 196 -6.25 21.03 -3.96
N PRO A 197 -6.66 22.32 -4.01
CA PRO A 197 -6.15 23.27 -4.99
C PRO A 197 -4.63 23.40 -4.95
N SER A 198 -3.97 23.31 -6.10
CA SER A 198 -2.52 23.44 -6.24
C SER A 198 -2.15 24.54 -7.24
N LYS A 199 -0.96 25.10 -7.10
CA LYS A 199 -0.38 26.05 -8.05
C LYS A 199 0.21 25.28 -9.25
N PRO A 200 0.22 25.86 -10.45
CA PRO A 200 0.93 25.28 -11.59
C PRO A 200 2.39 24.98 -11.25
N GLY A 201 2.87 23.79 -11.60
CA GLY A 201 4.27 23.39 -11.34
C GLY A 201 4.60 22.99 -9.90
N GLN A 202 3.62 22.98 -8.98
CA GLN A 202 3.82 22.58 -7.57
C GLN A 202 4.09 21.08 -7.40
N GLY A 203 3.83 20.26 -8.43
CA GLY A 203 4.04 18.81 -8.40
C GLY A 203 2.94 18.01 -7.72
N ALA A 204 1.82 18.64 -7.36
CA ALA A 204 0.63 17.94 -6.88
C ALA A 204 -0.04 17.19 -8.04
N LEU A 205 -0.49 15.96 -7.77
CA LEU A 205 -1.31 15.20 -8.70
C LEU A 205 -2.69 15.85 -8.83
N THR A 206 -3.31 15.67 -9.99
CA THR A 206 -4.67 16.15 -10.29
C THR A 206 -5.54 14.98 -10.76
N SER A 207 -6.84 15.22 -10.87
CA SER A 207 -7.77 14.28 -11.52
C SER A 207 -7.25 13.84 -12.89
N ASP A 208 -7.50 12.58 -13.23
CA ASP A 208 -7.19 11.96 -14.52
C ASP A 208 -8.18 12.35 -15.64
N GLY A 209 -9.21 13.16 -15.32
CA GLY A 209 -10.27 13.57 -16.25
C GLY A 209 -11.47 12.62 -16.32
N SER A 210 -11.45 11.50 -15.59
CA SER A 210 -12.61 10.60 -15.47
C SER A 210 -13.73 11.26 -14.65
N PRO A 211 -15.02 10.98 -14.93
CA PRO A 211 -16.11 11.47 -14.11
C PRO A 211 -16.09 10.79 -12.73
N GLU A 212 -16.47 11.53 -11.67
CA GLU A 212 -16.65 10.96 -10.33
C GLU A 212 -17.85 10.00 -10.27
N GLY A 213 -17.76 9.06 -9.33
CA GLY A 213 -18.84 8.11 -9.04
C GLY A 213 -18.78 6.81 -9.84
N PRO A 214 -19.69 5.87 -9.57
CA PRO A 214 -19.74 4.59 -10.27
C PRO A 214 -20.02 4.82 -11.77
N ARG A 215 -19.39 4.00 -12.62
CA ARG A 215 -19.67 3.96 -14.06
C ARG A 215 -21.04 3.34 -14.33
#